data_AF-Q0RXS7-F1
#
_entry.id   AF-Q0RXS7-F1
#
_cell.length_a   1.000
_cell.length_b   1.000
_cell.length_c   1.000
_cell.angle_alpha   90.00
_cell.angle_beta   90.00
_cell.angle_gamma   90.00
#
_symmetry.space_group_name_H-M   'P 1'
#
loop_
_entity.id
_entity.type
_entity.pdbx_description
1 polymer ?
#
loop_
_entity_poly.entity_id
_entity_poly.type
_entity_poly.pdbx_seq_one_letter_code
_entity_poly.pdbx_strand_id
1 'polypeptide(L)'
;MNWNSPTETGWSVTRSEDGSAIAIFDPSGILWGELFPTHDAGNNGDPRGRRGDSPVADREGRDTLVFRKGYPATLRLSDGTIGTVTDQKPNAMRRKNKRCDVMVAGRAYLFTHSSSRKATALRDGVALAHMVRGRWSQRSTVTRKSLAATDALDECVLTVFHKVVTPGRTGAFDQVISDLSNI
;
A
#
# COMPACT_ATOMS: atom_id res chain seq x y z
N MET A 1 -5.63 -3.13 16.37
CA MET A 1 -5.35 -2.50 15.05
C MET A 1 -6.69 -2.35 14.34
N ASN A 2 -7.09 -1.14 13.89
CA ASN A 2 -8.36 -0.92 13.17
C ASN A 2 -8.12 -0.83 11.65
N TRP A 3 -7.32 -1.73 11.08
CA TRP A 3 -7.12 -1.77 9.64
C TRP A 3 -8.43 -2.13 8.92
N ASN A 4 -9.16 -3.08 9.50
CA ASN A 4 -10.53 -3.49 9.14
C ASN A 4 -11.58 -2.41 9.34
N SER A 5 -11.29 -1.31 10.05
CA SER A 5 -12.30 -0.27 10.19
C SER A 5 -12.43 0.48 8.86
N PRO A 6 -13.64 0.87 8.48
CA PRO A 6 -13.82 1.79 7.37
C PRO A 6 -13.01 3.08 7.54
N THR A 7 -12.65 3.71 6.43
CA THR A 7 -12.22 5.11 6.37
C THR A 7 -13.39 6.03 6.70
N GLU A 8 -13.16 7.34 6.80
CA GLU A 8 -14.22 8.33 7.04
C GLU A 8 -15.31 8.33 5.95
N THR A 9 -14.99 7.91 4.73
CA THR A 9 -15.95 7.79 3.62
C THR A 9 -16.58 6.41 3.51
N GLY A 10 -16.31 5.49 4.45
CA GLY A 10 -16.89 4.15 4.47
C GLY A 10 -16.11 3.08 3.68
N TRP A 11 -15.09 3.47 2.91
CA TRP A 11 -14.23 2.53 2.19
C TRP A 11 -13.39 1.70 3.14
N SER A 12 -13.14 0.44 2.80
CA SER A 12 -12.39 -0.47 3.66
C SER A 12 -11.43 -1.35 2.86
N VAL A 13 -10.49 -1.99 3.55
CA VAL A 13 -9.60 -2.99 2.96
C VAL A 13 -9.62 -4.24 3.83
N THR A 14 -9.57 -5.41 3.20
CA THR A 14 -9.29 -6.68 3.87
C THR A 14 -8.23 -7.46 3.10
N ARG A 15 -7.71 -8.54 3.68
CA ARG A 15 -6.94 -9.53 2.93
C ARG A 15 -7.91 -10.31 2.05
N SER A 16 -7.53 -10.61 0.80
CA SER A 16 -8.31 -11.50 -0.06
C SER A 16 -8.45 -12.89 0.56
N GLU A 17 -9.48 -13.65 0.15
CA GLU A 17 -9.79 -14.97 0.71
C GLU A 17 -8.64 -15.97 0.54
N ASP A 18 -7.98 -15.93 -0.62
CA ASP A 18 -6.79 -16.74 -0.95
C ASP A 18 -5.51 -16.21 -0.28
N GLY A 19 -5.58 -15.04 0.35
CA GLY A 19 -4.47 -14.41 1.04
C GLY A 19 -3.41 -13.77 0.14
N SER A 20 -3.61 -13.74 -1.19
CA SER A 20 -2.62 -13.28 -2.18
C SER A 20 -2.63 -11.77 -2.41
N ALA A 21 -3.70 -11.07 -2.00
CA ALA A 21 -3.91 -9.65 -2.27
C ALA A 21 -4.53 -8.89 -1.08
N ILE A 22 -4.55 -7.56 -1.22
CA ILE A 22 -5.41 -6.68 -0.42
C ILE A 22 -6.65 -6.35 -1.25
N ALA A 23 -7.81 -6.80 -0.81
CA ALA A 23 -9.10 -6.45 -1.39
C ALA A 23 -9.59 -5.10 -0.84
N ILE A 24 -10.11 -4.26 -1.74
CA ILE A 24 -10.58 -2.90 -1.47
C ILE A 24 -12.08 -2.86 -1.73
N PHE A 25 -12.85 -2.44 -0.73
CA PHE A 25 -14.31 -2.39 -0.77
C PHE A 25 -14.81 -0.97 -0.69
N ASP A 26 -15.85 -0.70 -1.47
CA ASP A 26 -16.60 0.54 -1.39
C ASP A 26 -17.45 0.61 -0.09
N PRO A 27 -18.14 1.74 0.18
CA PRO A 27 -18.96 1.89 1.38
C PRO A 27 -20.17 0.96 1.44
N SER A 28 -20.57 0.38 0.31
CA SER A 28 -21.64 -0.60 0.20
C SER A 28 -21.15 -2.03 0.44
N GLY A 29 -19.85 -2.23 0.64
CA GLY A 29 -19.24 -3.54 0.82
C GLY A 29 -19.01 -4.30 -0.49
N ILE A 30 -19.07 -3.61 -1.63
CA ILE A 30 -18.80 -4.21 -2.95
C ILE A 30 -17.30 -4.14 -3.23
N LEU A 31 -16.75 -5.25 -3.72
CA LEU A 31 -15.35 -5.32 -4.15
C LEU A 31 -15.11 -4.35 -5.31
N TRP A 32 -14.24 -3.36 -5.08
CA TRP A 32 -13.90 -2.35 -6.08
C TRP A 32 -12.58 -2.64 -6.78
N GLY A 33 -11.64 -3.26 -6.06
CA GLY A 33 -10.37 -3.66 -6.63
C GLY A 33 -9.50 -4.42 -5.66
N GLU A 34 -8.40 -4.94 -6.18
CA GLU A 34 -7.45 -5.77 -5.46
C GLU A 34 -6.03 -5.30 -5.76
N LEU A 35 -5.23 -5.23 -4.71
CA LEU A 35 -3.82 -4.85 -4.79
C LEU A 35 -2.96 -6.10 -4.58
N PHE A 36 -2.26 -6.50 -5.62
CA PHE A 36 -1.37 -7.65 -5.64
C PHE A 36 0.08 -7.21 -5.47
N PRO A 37 0.88 -7.87 -4.61
CA PRO A 37 2.33 -7.72 -4.65
C PRO A 37 2.85 -8.31 -5.96
N THR A 38 4.01 -7.85 -6.44
CA THR A 38 4.68 -8.53 -7.56
C THR A 38 5.12 -9.92 -7.10
N HIS A 39 4.66 -10.97 -7.78
CA HIS A 39 5.22 -12.32 -7.63
C HIS A 39 6.63 -12.33 -8.22
N ASP A 40 7.61 -12.81 -7.44
CA ASP A 40 8.99 -12.97 -7.89
C ASP A 40 9.02 -14.01 -9.04
N ALA A 41 8.94 -13.55 -10.29
CA ALA A 41 9.38 -14.32 -11.44
C ALA A 41 10.92 -14.30 -11.49
N GLY A 42 11.55 -14.99 -10.54
CA GLY A 42 12.98 -15.31 -10.54
C GLY A 42 13.93 -14.13 -10.30
N ASN A 43 14.60 -14.11 -9.14
CA ASN A 43 16.00 -13.69 -9.14
C ASN A 43 16.80 -14.33 -7.99
N ASN A 44 17.63 -15.30 -8.38
CA ASN A 44 18.89 -15.60 -7.73
C ASN A 44 19.71 -14.31 -7.65
N GLY A 45 20.12 -13.92 -6.44
CA GLY A 45 20.90 -12.70 -6.24
C GLY A 45 21.57 -12.70 -4.87
N ASP A 46 22.35 -13.74 -4.59
CA ASP A 46 23.36 -13.70 -3.55
C ASP A 46 24.43 -12.66 -3.96
N PRO A 47 24.83 -11.73 -3.07
CA PRO A 47 26.24 -11.77 -2.70
C PRO A 47 26.43 -11.34 -1.25
N ARG A 48 26.50 -12.31 -0.33
CA ARG A 48 27.58 -12.46 0.67
C ARG A 48 27.20 -13.51 1.70
N GLY A 49 27.93 -14.63 1.63
CA GLY A 49 27.66 -15.82 2.40
C GLY A 49 27.62 -15.64 3.92
N ARG A 50 26.70 -16.40 4.51
CA ARG A 50 26.96 -17.18 5.73
C ARG A 50 26.33 -18.55 5.54
N ARG A 51 27.17 -19.56 5.33
CA ARG A 51 26.81 -20.97 5.40
C ARG A 51 26.23 -21.25 6.79
N GLY A 52 25.04 -21.84 6.82
CA GLY A 52 24.46 -22.51 7.97
C GLY A 52 23.48 -23.54 7.42
N ASP A 53 23.90 -24.80 7.45
CA ASP A 53 23.15 -25.97 7.00
C ASP A 53 21.77 -26.06 7.66
N SER A 54 20.73 -26.30 6.84
CA SER A 54 19.61 -27.21 7.16
C SER A 54 18.74 -27.43 5.90
N PRO A 55 18.17 -28.64 5.72
CA PRO A 55 17.72 -29.12 4.41
C PRO A 55 16.41 -28.47 3.96
N VAL A 56 16.43 -27.97 2.73
CA VAL A 56 15.30 -27.37 2.02
C VAL A 56 14.45 -28.49 1.42
N ALA A 57 13.47 -28.95 2.18
CA ALA A 57 12.26 -29.58 1.69
C ALA A 57 11.12 -29.17 2.63
N ASP A 58 9.96 -28.83 2.06
CA ASP A 58 8.69 -28.49 2.72
C ASP A 58 8.55 -27.11 3.40
N ARG A 59 8.65 -26.05 2.58
CA ARG A 59 7.81 -24.85 2.76
C ARG A 59 7.08 -24.51 1.47
N GLU A 60 6.39 -25.50 0.91
CA GLU A 60 5.20 -25.23 0.10
C GLU A 60 4.13 -24.59 1.01
N GLY A 61 3.48 -23.51 0.55
CA GLY A 61 2.21 -23.06 1.18
C GLY A 61 2.25 -21.90 2.17
N ARG A 62 3.16 -20.93 2.03
CA ARG A 62 2.88 -19.57 2.53
C ARG A 62 3.16 -18.55 1.44
N ASP A 63 2.22 -18.42 0.51
CA ASP A 63 2.05 -17.18 -0.27
C ASP A 63 1.76 -16.07 0.73
N THR A 64 2.84 -15.49 1.22
CA THR A 64 2.81 -14.41 2.18
C THR A 64 2.71 -13.15 1.34
N LEU A 65 1.63 -12.42 1.56
CA LEU A 65 1.40 -11.11 0.97
C LEU A 65 2.56 -10.17 1.34
N VAL A 66 3.57 -10.05 0.48
CA VAL A 66 4.77 -9.24 0.73
C VAL A 66 4.89 -8.14 -0.32
N PHE A 67 4.48 -6.93 0.08
CA PHE A 67 4.79 -5.73 -0.67
C PHE A 67 6.20 -5.23 -0.35
N ARG A 68 7.07 -5.20 -1.37
CA ARG A 68 8.45 -4.74 -1.21
C ARG A 68 8.59 -3.30 -1.67
N LYS A 69 9.20 -2.47 -0.84
CA LYS A 69 9.61 -1.12 -1.22
C LYS A 69 10.50 -1.16 -2.46
N GLY A 70 10.26 -0.29 -3.43
CA GLY A 70 11.01 -0.27 -4.69
C GLY A 70 10.47 -1.20 -5.77
N TYR A 71 9.56 -2.11 -5.42
CA TYR A 71 8.93 -3.01 -6.36
C TYR A 71 7.50 -2.54 -6.64
N PRO A 72 7.06 -2.52 -7.90
CA PRO A 72 5.68 -2.20 -8.20
C PRO A 72 4.75 -3.27 -7.61
N ALA A 73 3.53 -2.86 -7.30
CA ALA A 73 2.39 -3.69 -6.99
C ALA A 73 1.34 -3.44 -8.07
N THR A 74 0.51 -4.44 -8.33
CA THR A 74 -0.52 -4.37 -9.36
C THR A 74 -1.86 -4.07 -8.70
N LEU A 75 -2.49 -2.94 -9.07
CA LEU A 75 -3.85 -2.64 -8.68
C LEU A 75 -4.79 -3.11 -9.81
N ARG A 76 -5.66 -4.07 -9.54
CA ARG A 76 -6.67 -4.53 -10.48
C ARG A 76 -8.04 -4.07 -10.01
N LEU A 77 -8.74 -3.29 -10.81
CA LEU A 77 -10.11 -2.88 -10.53
C LEU A 77 -11.10 -3.99 -10.92
N SER A 78 -12.31 -3.92 -10.37
CA SER A 78 -13.38 -4.90 -10.62
C SER A 78 -13.83 -4.95 -12.09
N ASP A 79 -13.69 -3.85 -12.82
CA ASP A 79 -13.94 -3.76 -14.27
C ASP A 79 -12.82 -4.38 -15.14
N GLY A 80 -11.76 -4.89 -14.51
CA GLY A 80 -10.60 -5.47 -15.17
C GLY A 80 -9.50 -4.46 -15.51
N THR A 81 -9.69 -3.17 -15.22
CA THR A 81 -8.64 -2.15 -15.41
C THR A 81 -7.44 -2.46 -14.51
N ILE A 82 -6.24 -2.44 -15.11
CA ILE A 82 -4.99 -2.69 -14.40
C ILE A 82 -4.22 -1.39 -14.25
N GLY A 83 -3.72 -1.17 -13.03
CA GLY A 83 -2.84 -0.08 -12.66
C GLY A 83 -1.62 -0.58 -11.90
N THR A 84 -0.67 0.32 -11.68
CA THR A 84 0.58 0.05 -10.98
C THR A 84 0.72 0.97 -9.78
N VAL A 85 1.10 0.42 -8.64
CA VAL A 85 1.38 1.13 -7.38
C VAL A 85 2.85 0.93 -7.04
N THR A 86 3.64 1.99 -6.97
CA THR A 86 5.08 1.89 -6.67
C THR A 86 5.40 2.71 -5.42
N ASP A 87 5.90 2.06 -4.37
CA ASP A 87 6.40 2.74 -3.17
C ASP A 87 7.92 2.92 -3.23
N GLN A 88 8.35 4.15 -3.52
CA GLN A 88 9.75 4.61 -3.52
C GLN A 88 10.71 3.85 -4.46
N LYS A 89 11.96 4.34 -4.54
CA LYS A 89 13.09 3.62 -5.17
C LYS A 89 13.92 2.89 -4.10
N PRO A 90 14.46 1.70 -4.42
CA PRO A 90 15.39 1.02 -3.52
C PRO A 90 16.63 1.90 -3.24
N ASN A 91 17.19 1.79 -2.03
CA ASN A 91 18.43 2.44 -1.59
C ASN A 91 18.47 3.98 -1.47
N ALA A 92 17.33 4.67 -1.53
CA ALA A 92 17.30 6.13 -1.44
C ALA A 92 16.82 6.63 -0.05
N MET A 93 17.76 6.94 0.86
CA MET A 93 17.47 7.23 2.28
C MET A 93 16.94 8.65 2.57
N ARG A 94 16.87 9.56 1.59
CA ARG A 94 16.46 10.97 1.80
C ARG A 94 14.94 11.18 1.72
N ARG A 95 14.43 12.10 2.56
CA ARG A 95 13.01 12.50 2.64
C ARG A 95 12.37 12.84 1.28
N LYS A 96 13.14 13.38 0.33
CA LYS A 96 12.67 13.74 -1.04
C LYS A 96 12.21 12.53 -1.86
N ASN A 97 12.59 11.32 -1.48
CA ASN A 97 12.27 10.09 -2.19
C ASN A 97 11.15 9.28 -1.51
N LYS A 98 10.47 9.87 -0.51
CA LYS A 98 9.32 9.27 0.17
C LYS A 98 8.05 9.63 -0.58
N ARG A 99 7.81 8.91 -1.67
CA ARG A 99 6.59 9.04 -2.44
C ARG A 99 6.07 7.68 -2.89
N CYS A 100 4.76 7.59 -3.05
CA CYS A 100 4.12 6.48 -3.72
C CYS A 100 3.46 7.01 -5.00
N ASP A 101 3.78 6.37 -6.12
CA ASP A 101 3.25 6.66 -7.44
C ASP A 101 2.18 5.61 -7.78
N VAL A 102 0.97 6.04 -8.17
CA VAL A 102 -0.10 5.13 -8.60
C VAL A 102 -0.60 5.57 -9.98
N MET A 103 -0.54 4.66 -10.95
CA MET A 103 -1.01 4.89 -12.31
C MET A 103 -2.15 3.93 -12.58
N VAL A 104 -3.36 4.43 -12.85
CA VAL A 104 -4.54 3.60 -13.12
C VAL A 104 -5.55 4.37 -13.96
N ALA A 105 -6.20 3.71 -14.92
CA ALA A 105 -7.21 4.31 -15.80
C ALA A 105 -6.77 5.65 -16.46
N GLY A 106 -5.48 5.76 -16.84
CA GLY A 106 -4.92 6.97 -17.45
C GLY A 106 -4.67 8.15 -16.49
N ARG A 107 -4.95 8.00 -15.19
CA ARG A 107 -4.71 9.02 -14.17
C ARG A 107 -3.43 8.74 -13.40
N ALA A 108 -2.69 9.81 -13.09
CA ALA A 108 -1.47 9.74 -12.29
C ALA A 108 -1.74 10.26 -10.89
N TYR A 109 -1.64 9.39 -9.91
CA TYR A 109 -1.74 9.74 -8.50
C TYR A 109 -0.38 9.70 -7.85
N LEU A 110 -0.15 10.67 -6.97
CA LEU A 110 1.12 10.83 -6.27
C LEU A 110 0.86 11.11 -4.80
N PHE A 111 1.41 10.26 -3.95
CA PHE A 111 1.42 10.46 -2.51
C PHE A 111 2.77 10.99 -2.07
N THR A 112 2.84 12.28 -1.75
CA THR A 112 4.09 12.94 -1.35
C THR A 112 4.21 13.07 0.15
N HIS A 113 5.23 12.48 0.76
CA HIS A 113 5.45 12.64 2.20
C HIS A 113 6.11 14.00 2.48
N SER A 114 5.40 14.86 3.22
CA SER A 114 5.92 16.15 3.68
C SER A 114 6.65 16.06 5.01
N SER A 115 6.37 15.04 5.83
CA SER A 115 7.08 14.77 7.08
C SER A 115 6.99 13.29 7.49
N SER A 116 7.51 12.94 8.66
CA SER A 116 7.44 11.56 9.20
C SER A 116 6.02 11.05 9.46
N ARG A 117 5.02 11.94 9.45
CA ARG A 117 3.62 11.64 9.77
C ARG A 117 2.63 12.35 8.86
N LYS A 118 3.09 13.11 7.87
CA LYS A 118 2.22 13.88 6.99
C LYS A 118 2.55 13.58 5.55
N ALA A 119 1.51 13.49 4.73
CA ALA A 119 1.63 13.35 3.30
C ALA A 119 0.48 14.08 2.58
N THR A 120 0.69 14.39 1.31
CA THR A 120 -0.32 14.98 0.43
C THR A 120 -0.55 14.05 -0.74
N ALA A 121 -1.82 13.68 -0.95
CA ALA A 121 -2.26 12.97 -2.13
C ALA A 121 -2.58 13.96 -3.25
N LEU A 122 -2.03 13.69 -4.43
CA LEU A 122 -2.18 14.47 -5.64
C LEU A 122 -2.77 13.58 -6.73
N ARG A 123 -3.59 14.15 -7.61
CA ARG A 123 -4.03 13.57 -8.88
C ARG A 123 -3.65 14.54 -9.99
N ASP A 124 -2.82 14.08 -10.92
CA ASP A 124 -2.34 14.85 -12.06
C ASP A 124 -1.76 16.22 -11.64
N GLY A 125 -1.09 16.25 -10.47
CA GLY A 125 -0.52 17.46 -9.87
C GLY A 125 -1.48 18.30 -9.01
N VAL A 126 -2.79 18.01 -9.02
CA VAL A 126 -3.80 18.70 -8.20
C VAL A 126 -3.94 18.01 -6.85
N ALA A 127 -3.89 18.77 -5.75
CA ALA A 127 -4.02 18.21 -4.41
C ALA A 127 -5.44 17.72 -4.13
N LEU A 128 -5.59 16.43 -3.83
CA LEU A 128 -6.86 15.81 -3.46
C LEU A 128 -7.07 15.81 -1.95
N ALA A 129 -6.03 15.49 -1.18
CA ALA A 129 -6.15 15.37 0.27
C ALA A 129 -4.82 15.53 1.01
N HIS A 130 -4.89 16.01 2.24
CA HIS A 130 -3.82 15.89 3.22
C HIS A 130 -4.09 14.72 4.16
N MET A 131 -3.05 13.93 4.44
CA MET A 131 -3.11 12.79 5.34
C MET A 131 -2.14 12.95 6.50
N VAL A 132 -2.61 12.66 7.71
CA VAL A 132 -1.81 12.78 8.93
C VAL A 132 -1.95 11.51 9.78
N ARG A 133 -0.82 10.87 10.08
CA ARG A 133 -0.76 9.72 10.98
C ARG A 133 -0.81 10.16 12.45
N GLY A 134 -1.60 9.45 13.26
CA GLY A 134 -1.77 9.64 14.70
C GLY A 134 -0.46 9.53 15.50
N ARG A 135 -0.47 10.02 16.76
CA ARG A 135 0.67 9.93 17.70
C ARG A 135 0.58 8.67 18.58
N TRP A 136 1.75 8.14 18.97
CA TRP A 136 2.10 7.17 20.03
C TRP A 136 1.12 6.02 20.39
N SER A 137 -0.15 6.29 20.74
CA SER A 137 -1.18 5.29 21.07
C SER A 137 -2.07 4.91 19.89
N GLN A 138 -2.09 5.71 18.81
CA GLN A 138 -2.84 5.42 17.57
C GLN A 138 -1.92 5.38 16.35
N ARG A 139 -0.88 4.55 16.42
CA ARG A 139 0.17 4.47 15.38
C ARG A 139 -0.36 4.11 13.98
N SER A 140 -1.58 3.59 13.89
CA SER A 140 -2.24 3.11 12.67
C SER A 140 -3.46 3.91 12.25
N THR A 141 -3.86 4.96 12.99
CA THR A 141 -4.91 5.86 12.51
C THR A 141 -4.32 6.93 11.62
N VAL A 142 -4.93 7.11 10.44
CA VAL A 142 -4.62 8.21 9.53
C VAL A 142 -5.86 9.08 9.44
N THR A 143 -5.71 10.36 9.73
CA THR A 143 -6.76 11.34 9.46
C THR A 143 -6.56 11.90 8.06
N ARG A 144 -7.65 12.08 7.33
CA ARG A 144 -7.65 12.67 6.00
C ARG A 144 -8.38 14.01 6.06
N LYS A 145 -7.88 15.00 5.33
CA LYS A 145 -8.56 16.25 5.05
C LYS A 145 -8.64 16.40 3.54
N SER A 146 -9.82 16.19 2.96
CA SER A 146 -10.06 16.38 1.54
C SER A 146 -9.96 17.85 1.15
N LEU A 147 -9.42 18.10 -0.03
CA LEU A 147 -9.15 19.43 -0.60
C LEU A 147 -9.93 19.66 -1.90
N ALA A 148 -10.37 18.58 -2.54
CA ALA A 148 -11.15 18.59 -3.77
C ALA A 148 -12.25 17.52 -3.69
N ALA A 149 -13.26 17.66 -4.54
CA ALA A 149 -14.25 16.60 -4.76
C ALA A 149 -13.55 15.38 -5.37
N THR A 150 -13.90 14.20 -4.86
CA THR A 150 -13.32 12.91 -5.23
C THR A 150 -14.40 12.03 -5.84
N ASP A 151 -14.04 11.30 -6.89
CA ASP A 151 -14.88 10.22 -7.42
C ASP A 151 -14.51 8.86 -6.83
N ALA A 152 -15.18 7.79 -7.26
CA ALA A 152 -14.95 6.45 -6.71
C ALA A 152 -13.51 5.93 -6.99
N LEU A 153 -12.91 6.30 -8.11
CA LEU A 153 -11.54 5.94 -8.42
C LEU A 153 -10.55 6.68 -7.51
N ASP A 154 -10.79 7.97 -7.30
CA ASP A 154 -10.01 8.76 -6.34
C ASP A 154 -10.11 8.19 -4.93
N GLU A 155 -11.32 7.82 -4.48
CA GLU A 155 -11.53 7.24 -3.16
C GLU A 155 -10.87 5.86 -3.02
N CYS A 156 -10.90 5.02 -4.06
CA CYS A 156 -10.15 3.76 -4.08
C CYS A 156 -8.65 4.00 -3.88
N VAL A 157 -8.05 4.91 -4.66
CA VAL A 157 -6.61 5.22 -4.55
C VAL A 157 -6.28 5.89 -3.22
N LEU A 158 -7.11 6.81 -2.73
CA LEU A 158 -6.96 7.42 -1.41
C LEU A 158 -7.06 6.38 -0.29
N THR A 159 -7.86 5.34 -0.46
CA THR A 159 -7.95 4.21 0.47
C THR A 159 -6.65 3.41 0.49
N VAL A 160 -6.03 3.16 -0.68
CA VAL A 160 -4.67 2.58 -0.74
C VAL A 160 -3.66 3.44 0.01
N PHE A 161 -3.69 4.76 -0.19
CA PHE A 161 -2.80 5.69 0.53
C PHE A 161 -3.06 5.73 2.03
N HIS A 162 -4.33 5.66 2.43
CA HIS A 162 -4.73 5.70 3.83
C HIS A 162 -4.32 4.42 4.55
N LYS A 163 -4.61 3.25 3.96
CA LYS A 163 -4.60 1.96 4.66
C LYS A 163 -3.37 1.10 4.35
N VAL A 164 -2.84 1.19 3.13
CA VAL A 164 -1.74 0.32 2.68
C VAL A 164 -0.40 1.03 2.77
N VAL A 165 -0.31 2.26 2.26
CA VAL A 165 0.95 3.02 2.15
C VAL A 165 1.21 3.84 3.42
N THR A 166 0.24 4.64 3.87
CA THR A 166 0.27 5.46 5.10
C THR A 166 1.45 6.46 5.27
N PRO A 167 1.25 7.63 5.89
CA PRO A 167 2.36 8.55 6.17
C PRO A 167 3.36 8.02 7.22
N GLY A 168 4.63 7.76 6.89
CA GLY A 168 5.57 7.11 7.83
C GLY A 168 7.09 7.26 7.62
N ARG A 169 7.87 6.74 8.60
CA ARG A 169 9.35 6.75 8.57
C ARG A 169 9.92 5.49 7.89
N THR A 170 9.35 4.34 8.20
CA THR A 170 9.49 3.03 7.52
C THR A 170 8.89 3.11 6.11
N GLY A 171 9.25 2.19 5.21
CA GLY A 171 8.62 2.11 3.88
C GLY A 171 7.10 2.03 4.02
N ALA A 172 6.39 2.47 2.99
CA ALA A 172 4.94 2.61 3.09
C ALA A 172 4.25 1.26 3.33
N PHE A 173 4.80 0.21 2.74
CA PHE A 173 4.32 -1.15 2.92
C PHE A 173 4.77 -1.86 4.22
N ASP A 174 5.87 -1.43 4.84
CA ASP A 174 6.50 -2.13 5.98
C ASP A 174 5.57 -2.24 7.20
N GLN A 175 4.69 -1.27 7.40
CA GLN A 175 3.82 -1.22 8.59
C GLN A 175 2.63 -2.18 8.47
N VAL A 176 2.08 -2.34 7.27
CA VAL A 176 0.86 -3.13 7.05
C VAL A 176 1.15 -4.62 7.11
N ILE A 177 2.28 -5.07 6.58
CA ILE A 177 2.71 -6.47 6.65
C ILE A 177 3.00 -6.87 8.09
N SER A 178 3.72 -6.02 8.85
CA SER A 178 4.04 -6.32 10.26
C SER A 178 2.80 -6.49 11.12
N ASP A 179 1.73 -5.77 10.79
CA ASP A 179 0.51 -5.81 11.58
C ASP A 179 -0.48 -6.88 11.08
N LEU A 180 -0.46 -7.25 9.78
CA LEU A 180 -1.18 -8.41 9.22
C LEU A 180 -0.58 -9.76 9.62
N SER A 181 0.73 -9.80 9.85
CA SER A 181 1.46 -11.03 10.23
C SER A 181 1.33 -11.39 11.72
N ASN A 182 0.74 -10.50 12.54
CA ASN A 182 0.54 -10.68 13.98
C ASN A 182 -0.92 -11.06 14.34
N ILE A 183 -1.68 -11.57 13.36
CA ILE A 183 -2.98 -12.22 13.52
C ILE A 183 -2.76 -13.73 13.36
#